data_AF-A0A3Q3GMA6-F1
#
_entry.id   AF-A0A3Q3GMA6-F1
#
_cell.length_a   1.000
_cell.length_b   1.000
_cell.length_c   1.000
_cell.angle_alpha   90.00
_cell.angle_beta   90.00
_cell.angle_gamma   90.00
#
_symmetry.space_group_name_H-M   'P 1'
#
loop_
_entity.id
_entity.type
_entity.pdbx_description
1 polymer ?
#
loop_
_entity_poly.entity_id
_entity_poly.type
_entity_poly.pdbx_seq_one_letter_code
_entity_poly.pdbx_strand_id
1 'polypeptide(L)'
;MPPDRWLEYSPVGRRIPGTRFIAFKVPLKPNRQNQDLGLIVDLTFSRKYYRLSDVPQSVSYIKIPTQGQRVPSDATILRFKRAVTHFLQENSDNDKLFGVHCTHGLNRTGYLVCRYLIDVDGVDPAAALELFNSIIFLLNKKVYLCRDPTDYLDKNWSRQVEKEFITNHTNNCLSVRTLNTLLT
;
A
#
# COMPACT_ATOMS: atom_id res chain seq x y z
N MET A 1 10.51 -14.13 18.64
CA MET A 1 9.50 -14.95 17.95
C MET A 1 8.87 -14.12 16.83
N PRO A 2 8.52 -14.71 15.68
CA PRO A 2 7.85 -13.98 14.60
C PRO A 2 6.45 -13.54 15.04
N PRO A 3 5.88 -12.45 14.48
CA PRO A 3 4.51 -12.05 14.75
C PRO A 3 3.49 -13.15 14.43
N ASP A 4 2.31 -13.10 15.05
CA ASP A 4 1.23 -14.04 14.76
C ASP A 4 0.92 -14.12 13.26
N ARG A 5 0.76 -15.35 12.75
CA ARG A 5 0.51 -15.68 11.34
C ARG A 5 1.59 -15.21 10.35
N TRP A 6 2.73 -14.70 10.82
CA TRP A 6 3.76 -14.13 9.95
C TRP A 6 4.34 -15.13 8.95
N LEU A 7 4.45 -16.41 9.33
CA LEU A 7 4.95 -17.48 8.45
C LEU A 7 3.99 -17.85 7.32
N GLU A 8 2.73 -17.44 7.40
CA GLU A 8 1.69 -17.77 6.41
C GLU A 8 1.75 -16.88 5.15
N TYR A 9 2.62 -15.87 5.14
CA TYR A 9 2.69 -14.86 4.08
C TYR A 9 4.02 -14.92 3.33
N SER A 10 4.01 -14.74 2.00
CA SER A 10 5.25 -14.63 1.22
C SER A 10 6.10 -13.45 1.71
N PRO A 11 7.44 -13.58 1.80
CA PRO A 11 8.33 -12.52 2.28
C PRO A 11 8.29 -11.24 1.46
N VAL A 12 8.17 -11.36 0.13
CA VAL A 12 8.23 -10.23 -0.80
C VAL A 12 7.27 -10.52 -1.96
N GLY A 13 6.44 -9.54 -2.29
CA GLY A 13 5.57 -9.54 -3.47
C GLY A 13 6.35 -9.10 -4.72
N ARG A 14 5.75 -9.27 -5.90
CA ARG A 14 6.31 -8.76 -7.16
C ARG A 14 6.08 -7.25 -7.28
N ARG A 15 6.78 -6.59 -8.20
CA ARG A 15 6.45 -5.22 -8.63
C ARG A 15 5.00 -5.20 -9.15
N ILE A 16 4.19 -4.22 -8.72
CA ILE A 16 2.84 -4.03 -9.30
C ILE A 16 3.02 -3.55 -10.75
N PRO A 17 2.48 -4.28 -11.75
CA PRO A 17 2.61 -3.90 -13.16
C PRO A 17 2.17 -2.46 -13.42
N GLY A 18 2.92 -1.74 -14.25
CA GLY A 18 2.63 -0.33 -14.56
C GLY A 18 3.00 0.68 -13.46
N THR A 19 3.57 0.24 -12.33
CA THR A 19 3.95 1.12 -11.22
C THR A 19 5.38 0.84 -10.75
N ARG A 20 5.90 1.59 -9.78
CA ARG A 20 7.17 1.29 -9.08
C ARG A 20 6.98 0.75 -7.65
N PHE A 21 5.78 0.28 -7.33
CA PHE A 21 5.46 -0.31 -6.02
C PHE A 21 5.97 -1.74 -5.88
N ILE A 22 6.54 -2.04 -4.72
CA ILE A 22 6.72 -3.41 -4.24
C ILE A 22 6.24 -3.52 -2.78
N ALA A 23 5.52 -4.59 -2.48
CA ALA A 23 5.03 -4.87 -1.12
C ALA A 23 5.82 -6.03 -0.49
N PHE A 24 6.18 -5.93 0.78
CA PHE A 24 6.84 -7.03 1.51
C PHE A 24 6.44 -7.05 3.00
N LYS A 25 6.78 -8.14 3.70
CA LYS A 25 6.62 -8.25 5.17
C LYS A 25 7.96 -7.99 5.87
N VAL A 26 7.92 -7.57 7.14
CA VAL A 26 9.14 -7.52 8.01
C VAL A 26 9.70 -8.92 8.26
N PRO A 27 10.93 -9.12 8.74
CA PRO A 27 12.03 -8.18 8.68
C PRO A 27 12.50 -8.00 7.23
N LEU A 28 13.05 -6.82 6.96
CA LEU A 28 13.66 -6.51 5.67
C LEU A 28 14.78 -7.50 5.36
N LYS A 29 14.73 -8.11 4.18
CA LYS A 29 15.92 -8.70 3.54
C LYS A 29 16.06 -8.06 2.14
N PRO A 30 16.53 -6.81 2.08
CA PRO A 30 16.52 -6.00 0.85
C PRO A 30 17.20 -6.72 -0.32
N ASN A 31 18.31 -7.43 -0.03
CA ASN A 31 19.13 -8.10 -1.05
C ASN A 31 18.60 -9.46 -1.53
N ARG A 32 17.46 -9.98 -1.06
CA ARG A 32 17.05 -11.35 -1.42
C ARG A 32 16.46 -11.51 -2.82
N GLN A 33 16.13 -10.43 -3.53
CA GLN A 33 15.44 -10.52 -4.83
C GLN A 33 16.01 -9.61 -5.93
N ASN A 34 17.23 -9.10 -5.76
CA ASN A 34 17.91 -8.25 -6.76
C ASN A 34 17.05 -7.08 -7.26
N GLN A 35 16.22 -6.53 -6.38
CA GLN A 35 15.35 -5.38 -6.68
C GLN A 35 16.13 -4.11 -6.33
N ASP A 36 16.25 -3.19 -7.28
CA ASP A 36 16.89 -1.90 -7.06
C ASP A 36 15.93 -0.96 -6.31
N LEU A 37 16.00 -0.97 -4.98
CA LEU A 37 15.17 -0.15 -4.11
C LEU A 37 15.79 1.23 -3.93
N GLY A 38 14.98 2.28 -4.10
CA GLY A 38 15.37 3.66 -3.77
C GLY A 38 14.71 4.19 -2.49
N LEU A 39 13.59 3.61 -2.05
CA LEU A 39 12.87 4.05 -0.85
C LEU A 39 12.20 2.86 -0.12
N ILE A 40 12.19 2.91 1.21
CA ILE A 40 11.38 2.06 2.08
C ILE A 40 10.39 2.91 2.87
N VAL A 41 9.10 2.60 2.74
CA VAL A 41 7.99 3.14 3.52
C VAL A 41 7.56 2.12 4.56
N ASP A 42 7.94 2.38 5.81
CA ASP A 42 7.63 1.53 6.96
C ASP A 42 6.34 1.98 7.66
N LEU A 43 5.29 1.18 7.47
CA LEU A 43 3.96 1.40 8.04
C LEU A 43 3.78 0.76 9.43
N THR A 44 4.78 0.06 9.96
CA THR A 44 4.65 -0.59 11.26
C THR A 44 4.51 0.45 12.36
N PHE A 45 3.63 0.20 13.34
CA PHE A 45 3.49 1.11 14.48
C PHE A 45 4.65 0.95 15.48
N SER A 46 5.20 -0.25 15.57
CA SER A 46 6.35 -0.60 16.41
C SER A 46 7.68 -0.28 15.72
N ARG A 47 8.75 -0.12 16.51
CA ARG A 47 10.14 0.01 16.06
C ARG A 47 10.98 -1.25 16.31
N LYS A 48 10.34 -2.36 16.67
CA LYS A 48 11.02 -3.58 17.18
C LYS A 48 11.52 -4.54 16.09
N TYR A 49 11.24 -4.29 14.80
CA TYR A 49 11.48 -5.29 13.74
C TYR A 49 12.86 -5.21 13.09
N TYR A 50 13.42 -4.01 12.96
CA TYR A 50 14.78 -3.76 12.50
C TYR A 50 15.17 -2.34 12.91
N ARG A 51 16.47 -2.07 12.95
CA ARG A 51 17.02 -0.73 13.17
C ARG A 51 17.24 -0.06 11.83
N LEU A 52 17.28 1.27 11.83
CA LEU A 52 17.64 2.03 10.63
C LEU A 52 19.02 1.65 10.08
N SER A 53 19.94 1.20 10.95
CA SER A 53 21.25 0.65 10.57
C SER A 53 21.17 -0.59 9.67
N ASP A 54 20.03 -1.28 9.65
CA ASP A 54 19.82 -2.49 8.86
C ASP A 54 19.28 -2.17 7.45
N VAL A 55 18.93 -0.89 7.19
CA VAL A 55 18.56 -0.40 5.86
C VAL A 55 19.82 -0.03 5.08
N PRO A 56 19.98 -0.47 3.82
CA PRO A 56 21.15 -0.11 3.02
C PRO A 56 21.27 1.41 2.86
N GLN A 57 22.50 1.94 2.93
CA GLN A 57 22.75 3.39 2.86
C GLN A 57 22.28 4.03 1.54
N SER A 58 22.20 3.25 0.46
CA SER A 58 21.69 3.68 -0.84
C SER A 58 20.16 3.81 -0.91
N VAL A 59 19.44 3.36 0.13
CA VAL A 59 17.98 3.29 0.16
C VAL A 59 17.45 4.33 1.15
N SER A 60 16.63 5.25 0.66
CA SER A 60 15.93 6.19 1.53
C SER A 60 14.94 5.47 2.43
N TYR A 61 14.68 6.03 3.62
CA TYR A 61 13.77 5.43 4.59
C TYR A 61 12.79 6.44 5.16
N ILE A 62 11.51 6.09 5.17
CA ILE A 62 10.47 6.87 5.86
C ILE A 62 9.59 5.98 6.74
N LYS A 63 9.42 6.40 7.99
CA LYS A 63 8.49 5.81 8.95
C LYS A 63 7.16 6.55 8.91
N ILE A 64 6.07 5.85 8.61
CA ILE A 64 4.70 6.36 8.70
C ILE A 64 3.92 5.41 9.63
N PRO A 65 3.93 5.63 10.96
CA PRO A 65 3.31 4.70 11.89
C PRO A 65 1.80 4.56 11.64
N THR A 66 1.36 3.36 11.28
CA THR A 66 -0.05 3.10 10.95
C THR A 66 -0.63 2.04 11.89
N GLN A 67 -1.63 2.45 12.68
CA GLN A 67 -2.32 1.57 13.64
C GLN A 67 -2.99 0.41 12.88
N GLY A 68 -2.91 -0.80 13.45
CA GLY A 68 -3.64 -1.95 12.90
C GLY A 68 -5.13 -1.87 13.22
N GLN A 69 -5.95 -2.66 12.51
CA GLN A 69 -7.40 -2.83 12.76
C GLN A 69 -8.25 -1.55 12.61
N ARG A 70 -7.67 -0.46 12.12
CA ARG A 70 -8.36 0.79 11.81
C ARG A 70 -7.97 1.24 10.41
N VAL A 71 -8.87 1.98 9.77
CA VAL A 71 -8.57 2.67 8.52
C VAL A 71 -7.48 3.73 8.81
N PRO A 72 -6.43 3.82 7.98
CA PRO A 72 -5.44 4.90 8.09
C PRO A 72 -6.10 6.28 8.04
N SER A 73 -5.66 7.21 8.88
CA SER A 73 -6.20 8.58 8.90
C SER A 73 -5.87 9.35 7.62
N ASP A 74 -6.62 10.41 7.31
CA ASP A 74 -6.33 11.29 6.17
C ASP A 74 -4.92 11.87 6.21
N ALA A 75 -4.42 12.20 7.40
CA ALA A 75 -3.03 12.65 7.59
C ALA A 75 -2.02 11.54 7.22
N THR A 76 -2.32 10.28 7.56
CA THR A 76 -1.51 9.11 7.17
C THR A 76 -1.55 8.91 5.66
N ILE A 77 -2.74 8.97 5.05
CA ILE A 77 -2.94 8.82 3.60
C ILE A 77 -2.19 9.92 2.84
N LEU A 78 -2.35 11.18 3.25
CA LEU A 78 -1.68 12.32 2.64
C LEU A 78 -0.16 12.21 2.75
N ARG A 79 0.35 11.85 3.93
CA ARG A 79 1.80 11.65 4.15
C ARG A 79 2.36 10.54 3.26
N PHE A 80 1.61 9.45 3.10
CA PHE A 80 1.99 8.36 2.20
C PHE A 80 2.06 8.86 0.75
N LYS A 81 1.00 9.52 0.25
CA LYS A 81 0.98 10.07 -1.11
C LYS A 81 2.15 11.01 -1.37
N ARG A 82 2.38 11.98 -0.48
CA ARG A 82 3.50 12.93 -0.60
C ARG A 82 4.85 12.22 -0.68
N ALA A 83 5.09 11.23 0.16
CA ALA A 83 6.35 10.48 0.15
C ALA A 83 6.56 9.74 -1.18
N VAL A 84 5.50 9.10 -1.70
CA VAL A 84 5.55 8.38 -2.98
C VAL A 84 5.74 9.34 -4.15
N THR A 85 4.92 10.39 -4.24
CA THR A 85 5.01 11.38 -5.32
C THR A 85 6.38 12.06 -5.35
N HIS A 86 6.91 12.46 -4.19
CA HIS A 86 8.25 13.04 -4.09
C HIS A 86 9.33 12.06 -4.53
N PHE A 87 9.27 10.80 -4.09
CA PHE A 87 10.21 9.77 -4.55
C PHE A 87 10.17 9.61 -6.07
N LEU A 88 8.97 9.57 -6.65
CA LEU A 88 8.81 9.42 -8.10
C LEU A 88 9.40 10.59 -8.88
N GLN A 89 9.24 11.82 -8.36
CA GLN A 89 9.78 13.05 -8.95
C GLN A 89 11.31 13.07 -8.90
N GLU A 90 11.90 12.82 -7.72
CA GLU A 90 13.36 12.80 -7.53
C GLU A 90 14.06 11.65 -8.26
N ASN A 91 13.30 10.64 -8.67
CA ASN A 91 13.80 9.46 -9.39
C ASN A 91 13.11 9.34 -10.75
N SER A 92 12.86 10.45 -11.44
CA SER A 92 12.28 10.43 -12.79
C SER A 92 13.25 9.92 -13.87
N ASP A 93 14.54 9.94 -13.57
CA ASP A 93 15.65 9.55 -14.45
C ASP A 93 16.06 8.07 -14.32
N ASN A 94 15.43 7.32 -13.41
CA ASN A 94 15.75 5.92 -13.12
C ASN A 94 14.49 5.10 -12.83
N ASP A 95 14.63 3.77 -12.76
CA ASP A 95 13.53 2.83 -12.48
C ASP A 95 13.61 2.22 -11.08
N LYS A 96 14.22 2.94 -10.12
CA LYS A 96 14.28 2.47 -8.72
C LYS A 96 12.88 2.28 -8.16
N LEU A 97 12.70 1.16 -7.48
CA LEU A 97 11.46 0.78 -6.83
C LEU A 97 11.36 1.40 -5.45
N PHE A 98 10.14 1.55 -4.95
CA PHE A 98 9.93 1.86 -3.54
C PHE A 98 9.09 0.80 -2.86
N GLY A 99 9.62 0.35 -1.74
CA GLY A 99 9.11 -0.73 -0.93
C GLY A 99 8.13 -0.23 0.11
N VAL A 100 6.93 -0.79 0.16
CA VAL A 100 5.94 -0.48 1.20
C VAL A 100 5.71 -1.72 2.05
N HIS A 101 5.85 -1.59 3.36
CA HIS A 101 5.60 -2.71 4.25
C HIS A 101 4.87 -2.31 5.52
N CYS A 102 4.14 -3.27 6.07
CA CYS A 102 3.67 -3.24 7.45
C CYS A 102 4.20 -4.48 8.18
N THR A 103 3.47 -5.02 9.17
CA THR A 103 3.91 -6.26 9.83
C THR A 103 3.83 -7.46 8.87
N HIS A 104 2.73 -7.55 8.13
CA HIS A 104 2.45 -8.68 7.23
C HIS A 104 2.53 -8.31 5.76
N GLY A 105 2.66 -7.02 5.44
CA GLY A 105 2.67 -6.52 4.05
C GLY A 105 1.30 -6.54 3.36
N LEU A 106 0.20 -6.77 4.10
CA LEU A 106 -1.14 -6.95 3.54
C LEU A 106 -2.06 -5.77 3.81
N ASN A 107 -2.82 -5.77 4.91
CA ASN A 107 -3.98 -4.87 5.05
C ASN A 107 -3.62 -3.38 4.97
N ARG A 108 -2.67 -2.90 5.79
CA ARG A 108 -2.25 -1.49 5.79
C ARG A 108 -1.51 -1.10 4.51
N THR A 109 -0.68 -2.01 4.02
CA THR A 109 0.09 -1.83 2.78
C THR A 109 -0.87 -1.70 1.60
N GLY A 110 -1.74 -2.68 1.40
CA GLY A 110 -2.74 -2.71 0.34
C GLY A 110 -3.68 -1.52 0.40
N TYR A 111 -4.14 -1.12 1.60
CA TYR A 111 -5.00 0.05 1.73
C TYR A 111 -4.31 1.31 1.20
N LEU A 112 -3.08 1.61 1.68
CA LEU A 112 -2.39 2.83 1.27
C LEU A 112 -1.93 2.78 -0.19
N VAL A 113 -1.51 1.62 -0.69
CA VAL A 113 -1.17 1.43 -2.11
C VAL A 113 -2.39 1.65 -2.99
N CYS A 114 -3.51 0.95 -2.75
CA CYS A 114 -4.71 1.11 -3.57
C CYS A 114 -5.28 2.53 -3.44
N ARG A 115 -5.24 3.15 -2.25
CA ARG A 115 -5.66 4.55 -2.09
C ARG A 115 -4.80 5.52 -2.90
N TYR A 116 -3.50 5.24 -3.05
CA TYR A 116 -2.64 6.01 -3.95
C TYR A 116 -3.04 5.79 -5.42
N LEU A 117 -3.19 4.54 -5.85
CA LEU A 117 -3.55 4.21 -7.23
C LEU A 117 -4.87 4.87 -7.65
N ILE A 118 -5.86 4.90 -6.74
CA ILE A 118 -7.16 5.52 -7.00
C ILE A 118 -7.04 7.05 -7.06
N ASP A 119 -6.40 7.66 -6.07
CA ASP A 119 -6.45 9.12 -5.91
C ASP A 119 -5.46 9.89 -6.75
N VAL A 120 -4.34 9.25 -7.08
CA VAL A 120 -3.22 9.88 -7.77
C VAL A 120 -3.14 9.38 -9.20
N ASP A 121 -3.25 8.06 -9.40
CA ASP A 121 -3.11 7.45 -10.73
C ASP A 121 -4.47 7.28 -11.44
N GLY A 122 -5.60 7.57 -10.76
CA GLY A 122 -6.95 7.49 -11.34
C GLY A 122 -7.42 6.06 -11.65
N VAL A 123 -6.80 5.06 -11.02
CA VAL A 123 -7.15 3.64 -11.23
C VAL A 123 -8.49 3.34 -10.57
N ASP A 124 -9.36 2.61 -11.27
CA ASP A 124 -10.63 2.13 -10.73
C ASP A 124 -10.41 1.32 -9.43
N PRO A 125 -11.27 1.46 -8.38
CA PRO A 125 -11.07 0.76 -7.11
C PRO A 125 -11.02 -0.78 -7.21
N ALA A 126 -11.79 -1.39 -8.11
CA ALA A 126 -11.75 -2.84 -8.30
C ALA A 126 -10.43 -3.24 -8.98
N ALA A 127 -10.03 -2.52 -10.03
CA ALA A 127 -8.76 -2.74 -10.71
C ALA A 127 -7.54 -2.54 -9.78
N ALA A 128 -7.56 -1.51 -8.93
CA ALA A 128 -6.50 -1.25 -7.96
C ALA A 128 -6.35 -2.40 -6.95
N LEU A 129 -7.48 -2.98 -6.50
CA LEU A 129 -7.48 -4.13 -5.61
C LEU A 129 -6.99 -5.41 -6.32
N GLU A 130 -7.39 -5.63 -7.56
CA GLU A 130 -6.93 -6.76 -8.37
C GLU A 130 -5.42 -6.68 -8.63
N LEU A 131 -4.90 -5.51 -9.01
CA LEU A 131 -3.48 -5.25 -9.18
C LEU A 131 -2.70 -5.57 -7.91
N PHE A 132 -3.15 -5.08 -6.76
CA PHE A 132 -2.48 -5.37 -5.49
C PHE A 132 -2.53 -6.87 -5.13
N ASN A 133 -3.68 -7.52 -5.30
CA ASN A 133 -3.81 -8.95 -5.03
C ASN A 133 -2.95 -9.81 -5.96
N SER A 134 -2.73 -9.39 -7.21
CA SER A 134 -1.95 -10.14 -8.20
C SER A 134 -0.47 -10.30 -7.81
N ILE A 135 0.08 -9.37 -7.02
CA ILE A 135 1.49 -9.40 -6.62
C ILE A 135 1.73 -10.05 -5.26
N ILE A 136 0.67 -10.20 -4.47
CA ILE A 136 0.68 -10.83 -3.17
C ILE A 136 0.43 -12.33 -3.40
N PHE A 137 1.52 -13.10 -3.60
CA PHE A 137 1.43 -14.55 -3.71
C PHE A 137 0.90 -15.12 -2.38
N LEU A 138 -0.38 -15.47 -2.35
CA LEU A 138 -1.00 -16.19 -1.25
C LEU A 138 -1.66 -17.46 -1.77
N LEU A 139 -1.34 -18.57 -1.12
CA LEU A 139 -2.23 -19.71 -1.06
C LEU A 139 -3.51 -19.22 -0.33
N ASN A 140 -4.59 -18.99 -1.08
CA ASN A 140 -5.96 -18.85 -0.56
C ASN A 140 -6.29 -17.69 0.41
N LYS A 141 -5.68 -16.50 0.30
CA LYS A 141 -6.08 -15.33 1.12
C LYS A 141 -6.24 -14.05 0.28
N LYS A 142 -7.47 -13.52 0.22
CA LYS A 142 -7.80 -12.21 -0.40
C LYS A 142 -7.45 -11.05 0.55
N VAL A 143 -6.95 -9.94 0.01
CA VAL A 143 -6.80 -8.68 0.77
C VAL A 143 -8.17 -8.00 0.84
N TYR A 144 -8.63 -7.67 2.05
CA TYR A 144 -9.86 -6.94 2.26
C TYR A 144 -9.53 -5.45 2.40
N LEU A 145 -9.85 -4.67 1.37
CA LEU A 145 -9.81 -3.21 1.44
C LEU A 145 -11.22 -2.68 1.66
N CYS A 146 -11.33 -1.70 2.55
CA CYS A 146 -12.56 -0.97 2.81
C CYS A 146 -12.97 -0.23 1.53
N ARG A 147 -14.16 -0.52 1.00
CA ARG A 147 -14.69 -0.04 -0.29
C ARG A 147 -15.46 1.28 -0.15
N ASP A 148 -15.67 1.77 1.08
CA ASP A 148 -16.37 3.04 1.32
C ASP A 148 -15.58 3.89 2.34
N PRO A 149 -15.20 5.14 2.01
CA PRO A 149 -14.59 6.07 2.97
C PRO A 149 -15.48 6.46 4.16
N THR A 150 -16.78 6.13 4.13
CA THR A 150 -17.75 6.53 5.16
C THR A 150 -18.16 5.42 6.13
N ASP A 151 -17.84 4.15 5.84
CA ASP A 151 -18.35 3.03 6.64
C ASP A 151 -17.34 2.52 7.67
N TYR A 152 -17.17 3.33 8.72
CA TYR A 152 -16.60 2.88 9.98
C TYR A 152 -17.69 2.13 10.75
N LEU A 153 -17.64 0.80 10.77
CA LEU A 153 -18.16 -0.13 11.80
C LEU A 153 -18.82 -1.37 11.17
N ASP A 154 -18.05 -2.35 10.66
CA ASP A 154 -18.47 -3.74 10.88
C ASP A 154 -17.33 -4.76 10.79
N LYS A 155 -17.31 -5.68 11.76
CA LYS A 155 -16.48 -6.88 11.79
C LYS A 155 -17.01 -7.98 10.84
N ASN A 156 -18.07 -7.71 10.07
CA ASN A 156 -18.65 -8.62 9.07
C ASN A 156 -18.41 -8.22 7.60
N TRP A 157 -17.41 -7.37 7.37
CA TRP A 157 -17.03 -6.75 6.09
C TRP A 157 -17.00 -7.68 4.84
N SER A 158 -16.77 -8.99 5.00
CA SER A 158 -16.58 -9.90 3.87
C SER A 158 -17.87 -10.52 3.28
N ARG A 159 -18.97 -10.58 4.04
CA ARG A 159 -20.17 -11.35 3.62
C ARG A 159 -21.30 -10.52 3.02
N GLN A 160 -21.34 -9.22 3.29
CA GLN A 160 -22.45 -8.34 2.88
C GLN A 160 -22.12 -7.54 1.61
N VAL A 161 -20.84 -7.18 1.42
CA VAL A 161 -20.35 -6.31 0.34
C VAL A 161 -20.38 -6.97 -1.05
N GLU A 162 -20.39 -8.30 -1.14
CA GLU A 162 -20.48 -9.01 -2.42
C GLU A 162 -21.89 -8.93 -3.03
N LYS A 163 -22.93 -8.62 -2.25
CA LYS A 163 -24.33 -8.61 -2.71
C LYS A 163 -24.87 -7.23 -3.13
N GLU A 164 -24.36 -6.11 -2.62
CA GLU A 164 -24.94 -4.78 -2.89
C GLU A 164 -24.20 -3.97 -3.99
N PHE A 165 -22.95 -4.32 -4.29
CA PHE A 165 -22.11 -3.53 -5.21
C PHE A 165 -22.42 -3.73 -6.70
N ILE A 166 -23.10 -4.81 -7.08
CA ILE A 166 -23.49 -5.06 -8.48
C ILE A 166 -24.62 -4.10 -8.91
N THR A 167 -25.36 -3.51 -7.98
CA THR A 167 -26.62 -2.79 -8.27
C THR A 167 -26.51 -1.27 -8.47
N ASN A 168 -25.48 -0.59 -7.97
CA ASN A 168 -25.56 0.89 -7.79
C ASN A 168 -24.59 1.76 -8.62
N HIS A 169 -23.75 1.22 -9.51
CA HIS A 169 -22.74 2.01 -10.23
C HIS A 169 -23.17 2.55 -11.61
N THR A 170 -24.44 2.95 -11.77
CA THR A 170 -24.89 3.72 -12.95
C THR A 170 -24.79 5.23 -12.79
N ASN A 171 -24.56 5.79 -11.60
CA ASN A 171 -24.69 7.24 -11.38
C ASN A 171 -23.59 7.85 -10.49
N ASN A 172 -22.39 8.09 -11.03
CA ASN A 172 -21.65 9.35 -10.85
C ASN A 172 -20.23 9.24 -11.41
N CYS A 173 -20.09 9.67 -12.66
CA CYS A 173 -18.81 10.03 -13.24
C CYS A 173 -18.70 11.56 -13.11
N LEU A 174 -17.86 12.07 -12.21
CA LEU A 174 -17.49 13.49 -12.17
C LEU A 174 -15.96 13.64 -12.16
N SER A 175 -15.51 14.49 -13.09
CA SER A 175 -14.21 14.58 -13.74
C SER A 175 -12.96 14.85 -12.88
N VAL A 176 -11.84 14.25 -13.31
CA VAL A 176 -10.44 14.40 -12.86
C VAL A 176 -9.82 15.77 -13.26
N ARG A 177 -10.40 16.92 -12.91
CA ARG A 177 -9.84 18.24 -13.32
C ARG A 177 -9.52 19.26 -12.23
N THR A 178 -9.67 18.97 -10.94
CA THR A 178 -9.60 20.03 -9.91
C THR A 178 -8.42 19.96 -8.91
N LEU A 179 -7.42 19.09 -9.10
CA LEU A 179 -6.31 18.98 -8.12
C LEU A 179 -5.00 19.70 -8.51
N ASN A 180 -4.97 20.49 -9.58
CA ASN A 180 -3.76 21.21 -10.03
C ASN A 180 -3.62 22.66 -9.55
N THR A 181 -4.28 23.10 -8.46
CA THR A 181 -4.25 24.53 -8.05
C THR A 181 -3.81 24.78 -6.61
N LEU A 182 -3.14 23.84 -5.93
CA LEU A 182 -2.68 24.05 -4.54
C LEU A 182 -1.21 23.69 -4.28
N LEU A 183 -0.34 23.77 -5.28
CA LEU A 183 1.12 23.65 -5.12
C LEU A 183 1.90 24.70 -5.93
N THR A 184 1.51 25.96 -5.82
CA THR A 184 2.35 27.13 -6.12
C THR A 184 2.47 27.98 -4.88
#